data_AF-A0A6J3HHP1-F1
#
_entry.id   AF-A0A6J3HHP1-F1
#
_cell.length_a   1.000
_cell.length_b   1.000
_cell.length_c   1.000
_cell.angle_alpha   90.00
_cell.angle_beta   90.00
_cell.angle_gamma   90.00
#
_symmetry.space_group_name_H-M   'P 1'
#
loop_
_entity.id
_entity.type
_entity.pdbx_description
1 polymer ?
#
loop_
_entity_poly.entity_id
_entity_poly.type
_entity_poly.pdbx_seq_one_letter_code
_entity_poly.pdbx_strand_id
1 'polypeptide(L)'
;MSSPTKTWLALVRIFSGRHPMLFSYQRSLPRQPVPSVQDTVRKYLESVRPVLSDEDFDWTAVLAQEFLRLQASLLQWYLRLKSWWASNYVSDWWEEFVYLRSRNPLMVNSNYYMMDFLYVTPTPLQAARAGNAIHALLLYRHRLNRQEIPPTLLMGMRPLCSAQYEKIFNTTRIPGVQRGETPPIPTDGGRTISWLRACFLESTCLS
;
A
#
# COMPACT_ATOMS: atom_id res chain seq x y z
N MET A 1 -18.19 15.58 -8.16
CA MET A 1 -17.84 15.40 -6.73
C MET A 1 -19.06 15.68 -5.88
N SER A 2 -19.38 14.81 -4.92
CA SER A 2 -20.53 15.01 -4.03
C SER A 2 -20.30 16.20 -3.07
N SER A 3 -21.37 16.82 -2.58
CA SER A 3 -21.30 17.96 -1.66
C SER A 3 -20.48 17.67 -0.39
N PRO A 4 -20.61 16.50 0.27
CA PRO A 4 -19.77 16.16 1.43
C PRO A 4 -18.28 16.14 1.11
N THR A 5 -17.89 15.60 -0.05
CA THR A 5 -16.48 15.58 -0.47
C THR A 5 -15.95 16.98 -0.72
N LYS A 6 -16.77 17.88 -1.28
CA LYS A 6 -16.38 19.30 -1.47
C LYS A 6 -16.18 20.00 -0.13
N THR A 7 -17.11 19.83 0.81
CA THR A 7 -17.02 20.41 2.15
C THR A 7 -15.80 19.90 2.91
N TRP A 8 -15.59 18.58 2.93
CA TRP A 8 -14.40 17.98 3.53
C TRP A 8 -13.10 18.55 2.93
N LEU A 9 -13.01 18.63 1.59
CA LEU A 9 -11.82 19.14 0.92
C LEU A 9 -11.55 20.61 1.26
N ALA A 10 -12.61 21.43 1.35
CA ALA A 10 -12.49 22.82 1.77
C ALA A 10 -11.96 22.93 3.21
N LEU A 11 -12.50 22.14 4.14
CA LEU A 11 -12.03 22.10 5.53
C LEU A 11 -10.57 21.68 5.62
N VAL A 12 -10.19 20.59 4.93
CA VAL A 12 -8.80 20.12 4.91
C VAL A 12 -7.85 21.21 4.39
N ARG A 13 -8.22 21.93 3.34
CA ARG A 13 -7.41 23.03 2.81
C ARG A 13 -7.28 24.21 3.76
N ILE A 14 -8.34 24.56 4.48
CA ILE A 14 -8.32 25.64 5.47
C ILE A 14 -7.40 25.28 6.65
N PHE A 15 -7.48 24.03 7.14
CA PHE A 15 -6.80 23.62 8.37
C PHE A 15 -5.39 23.04 8.19
N SER A 16 -4.96 22.72 6.97
CA SER A 16 -3.65 22.07 6.75
C SER A 16 -2.47 23.04 6.58
N GLY A 17 -2.72 24.35 6.61
CA GLY A 17 -1.70 25.38 6.51
C GLY A 17 -1.06 25.51 5.12
N ARG A 18 -0.06 26.41 5.01
CA ARG A 18 0.61 26.71 3.73
C ARG A 18 1.69 25.69 3.33
N HIS A 19 2.28 25.02 4.31
CA HIS A 19 3.38 24.07 4.13
C HIS A 19 3.09 22.77 4.90
N PRO A 20 2.19 21.91 4.38
CA PRO A 20 1.87 20.64 5.01
C PRO A 20 3.09 19.69 4.94
N MET A 21 3.39 19.05 6.07
CA MET A 21 4.39 17.97 6.15
C MET A 21 3.79 16.66 5.62
N LEU A 22 4.66 15.68 5.31
CA LEU A 22 4.28 14.41 4.68
C LEU A 22 3.03 13.74 5.29
N PHE A 23 2.91 13.75 6.62
CA PHE A 23 1.83 13.08 7.36
C PHE A 23 0.72 14.04 7.83
N SER A 24 0.76 15.33 7.47
CA SER A 24 -0.21 16.34 7.94
C SER A 24 -1.67 15.96 7.67
N TYR A 25 -1.93 15.29 6.55
CA TYR A 25 -3.28 14.91 6.17
C TYR A 25 -3.76 13.58 6.77
N GLN A 26 -2.87 12.77 7.36
CA GLN A 26 -3.13 11.35 7.63
C GLN A 26 -4.36 11.12 8.53
N ARG A 27 -4.57 11.99 9.53
CA ARG A 27 -5.74 11.93 10.43
C ARG A 27 -7.02 12.53 9.85
N SER A 28 -6.91 13.31 8.78
CA SER A 28 -8.02 13.97 8.10
C SER A 28 -8.59 13.16 6.94
N LEU A 29 -7.93 12.07 6.55
CA LEU A 29 -8.38 11.22 5.45
C LEU A 29 -9.71 10.55 5.79
N PRO A 30 -10.66 10.49 4.83
CA PRO A 30 -11.91 9.77 5.04
C PRO A 30 -11.62 8.28 5.17
N ARG A 31 -12.45 7.59 5.98
CA ARG A 31 -12.41 6.13 6.05
C ARG A 31 -12.83 5.54 4.71
N GLN A 32 -12.25 4.39 4.36
CA GLN A 32 -12.65 3.67 3.16
C GLN A 32 -14.12 3.20 3.33
N PRO A 33 -15.02 3.54 2.40
CA PRO A 33 -16.42 3.15 2.51
C PRO A 33 -16.58 1.65 2.27
N VAL A 34 -17.53 1.04 3.00
CA VAL A 34 -17.98 -0.33 2.73
C VAL A 34 -19.09 -0.26 1.67
N PRO A 35 -18.89 -0.81 0.45
CA PRO A 35 -19.89 -0.78 -0.60
C PRO A 35 -21.13 -1.61 -0.22
N SER A 36 -22.27 -1.32 -0.82
CA SER A 36 -23.46 -2.16 -0.70
C SER A 36 -23.18 -3.58 -1.18
N VAL A 37 -23.66 -4.59 -0.45
CA VAL A 37 -23.48 -5.99 -0.84
C VAL A 37 -24.27 -6.31 -2.12
N GLN A 38 -25.44 -5.69 -2.31
CA GLN A 38 -26.23 -5.80 -3.53
C GLN A 38 -25.48 -5.23 -4.74
N ASP A 39 -24.89 -4.03 -4.60
CA ASP A 39 -24.09 -3.42 -5.67
C ASP A 39 -22.82 -4.23 -5.97
N THR A 40 -22.22 -4.83 -4.92
CA THR A 40 -21.03 -5.67 -5.04
C THR A 40 -21.35 -6.95 -5.81
N VAL A 41 -22.46 -7.63 -5.48
CA VAL A 41 -22.91 -8.83 -6.18
C VAL A 41 -23.30 -8.52 -7.63
N ARG A 42 -24.00 -7.40 -7.88
CA ARG A 42 -24.32 -6.98 -9.24
C ARG A 42 -23.07 -6.79 -10.09
N LYS A 43 -22.09 -6.02 -9.59
CA LYS A 43 -20.81 -5.81 -10.29
C LYS A 43 -19.99 -7.08 -10.45
N TYR A 44 -20.07 -8.00 -9.48
CA TYR A 44 -19.45 -9.31 -9.59
C TYR A 44 -20.03 -10.08 -10.77
N LEU A 45 -21.36 -10.19 -10.87
CA LEU A 45 -22.02 -10.87 -12.00
C LEU A 45 -21.70 -10.19 -13.34
N GLU A 46 -21.73 -8.86 -13.41
CA GLU A 46 -21.29 -8.10 -14.59
C GLU A 46 -19.84 -8.45 -14.99
N SER A 47 -18.94 -8.60 -14.01
CA SER A 47 -17.52 -8.86 -14.27
C SER A 47 -17.22 -10.30 -14.75
N VAL A 48 -17.99 -11.29 -14.29
CA VAL A 48 -17.80 -12.69 -14.69
C VAL A 48 -18.55 -13.05 -15.95
N ARG A 49 -19.60 -12.29 -16.31
CA ARG A 49 -20.41 -12.53 -17.51
C ARG A 49 -19.61 -12.75 -18.80
N PRO A 50 -18.58 -11.95 -19.15
CA PRO A 50 -17.83 -12.18 -20.39
C PRO A 50 -16.88 -13.38 -20.34
N VAL A 51 -16.67 -13.98 -19.16
CA VAL A 51 -15.74 -15.10 -18.94
C VAL A 51 -16.46 -16.44 -18.92
N LEU A 52 -17.73 -16.46 -18.49
CA LEU A 52 -18.50 -17.67 -18.27
C LEU A 52 -19.37 -18.03 -19.49
N SER A 53 -19.63 -19.33 -19.63
CA SER A 53 -20.71 -19.81 -20.49
C SER A 53 -22.08 -19.38 -19.95
N ASP A 54 -23.13 -19.50 -20.77
CA ASP A 54 -24.49 -19.17 -20.32
C ASP A 54 -24.93 -20.06 -19.16
N GLU A 55 -24.68 -21.36 -19.25
CA GLU A 55 -25.02 -22.34 -18.22
C GLU A 55 -24.30 -22.05 -16.89
N ASP A 56 -22.99 -21.77 -16.94
CA ASP A 56 -22.20 -21.44 -15.75
C ASP A 56 -22.60 -20.09 -15.14
N PHE A 57 -22.96 -19.13 -15.98
CA PHE A 57 -23.42 -17.82 -15.53
C PHE A 57 -24.75 -17.94 -14.79
N ASP A 58 -25.72 -18.69 -15.35
CA ASP A 58 -27.03 -18.89 -14.73
C ASP A 58 -26.88 -19.57 -13.37
N TRP A 59 -26.04 -20.61 -13.29
CA TRP A 59 -25.70 -21.26 -12.03
C TRP A 59 -25.06 -20.27 -11.02
N THR A 60 -24.08 -19.49 -11.46
CA THR A 60 -23.41 -18.48 -10.62
C THR A 60 -24.38 -17.41 -10.13
N ALA A 61 -25.33 -16.99 -10.98
CA ALA A 61 -26.35 -16.02 -10.63
C ALA A 61 -27.29 -16.56 -9.53
N VAL A 62 -27.68 -17.84 -9.61
CA VAL A 62 -28.48 -18.49 -8.55
C VAL A 62 -27.72 -18.48 -7.22
N LEU A 63 -26.46 -18.89 -7.21
CA LEU A 63 -25.62 -18.89 -5.99
C LEU A 63 -25.46 -17.47 -5.41
N ALA A 64 -25.27 -16.48 -6.26
CA ALA A 64 -25.15 -15.09 -5.85
C ALA A 64 -26.44 -14.56 -5.19
N GLN A 65 -27.62 -14.94 -5.71
CA GLN A 65 -28.90 -14.61 -5.10
C GLN A 65 -29.12 -15.32 -3.77
N GLU A 66 -28.73 -16.60 -3.69
CA GLU A 66 -28.79 -17.36 -2.45
C GLU A 66 -27.90 -16.74 -1.36
N PHE A 67 -26.67 -16.34 -1.71
CA PHE A 67 -25.77 -15.61 -0.82
C PHE A 67 -26.40 -14.32 -0.30
N LEU A 68 -27.00 -13.51 -1.20
CA LEU A 68 -27.70 -12.28 -0.82
C LEU A 68 -28.84 -12.51 0.16
N ARG A 69 -29.58 -13.61 0.01
CA ARG A 69 -30.72 -13.96 0.85
C ARG A 69 -30.29 -14.51 2.22
N LEU A 70 -29.29 -15.37 2.26
CA LEU A 70 -28.98 -16.19 3.43
C LEU A 70 -27.88 -15.59 4.32
N GLN A 71 -26.81 -15.05 3.74
CA GLN A 71 -25.56 -14.78 4.48
C GLN A 71 -25.11 -13.32 4.40
N ALA A 72 -25.40 -12.65 3.29
CA ALA A 72 -24.88 -11.33 2.98
C ALA A 72 -25.16 -10.27 4.05
N SER A 73 -26.35 -10.26 4.64
CA SER A 73 -26.74 -9.26 5.64
C SER A 73 -25.87 -9.34 6.91
N LEU A 74 -25.64 -10.54 7.42
CA LEU A 74 -24.83 -10.80 8.60
C LEU A 74 -23.35 -10.46 8.35
N LEU A 75 -22.80 -10.91 7.22
CA LEU A 75 -21.40 -10.61 6.85
C LEU A 75 -21.18 -9.12 6.60
N GLN A 76 -22.13 -8.45 5.95
CA GLN A 76 -22.09 -7.01 5.73
C GLN A 76 -22.16 -6.23 7.03
N TRP A 77 -22.92 -6.72 8.03
CA TRP A 77 -22.96 -6.12 9.35
C TRP A 77 -21.60 -6.22 10.07
N TYR A 78 -20.96 -7.40 10.07
CA TYR A 78 -19.61 -7.55 10.62
C TYR A 78 -18.59 -6.65 9.92
N LEU A 79 -18.67 -6.53 8.59
CA LEU A 79 -17.78 -5.68 7.81
C LEU A 79 -17.95 -4.19 8.15
N ARG A 80 -19.19 -3.74 8.32
CA ARG A 80 -19.50 -2.38 8.78
C ARG A 80 -18.97 -2.11 10.18
N LEU A 81 -19.15 -3.06 11.11
CA LEU A 81 -18.56 -2.94 12.44
C LEU A 81 -17.04 -2.79 12.35
N LYS A 82 -16.35 -3.68 11.62
CA LYS A 82 -14.89 -3.58 11.42
C LYS A 82 -14.49 -2.20 10.88
N SER A 83 -15.25 -1.65 9.92
CA SER A 83 -14.98 -0.33 9.36
C SER A 83 -15.12 0.84 10.35
N TRP A 84 -15.82 0.64 11.46
CA TRP A 84 -15.94 1.65 12.51
C TRP A 84 -14.74 1.67 13.45
N TRP A 85 -14.12 0.51 13.68
CA TRP A 85 -12.98 0.35 14.59
C TRP A 85 -11.62 0.43 13.89
N ALA A 86 -11.55 0.11 12.60
CA ALA A 86 -10.34 0.18 11.81
C ALA A 86 -10.18 1.54 11.11
N SER A 87 -8.94 2.02 10.98
CA SER A 87 -8.60 3.17 10.12
C SER A 87 -8.88 2.87 8.64
N ASN A 88 -8.63 1.63 8.24
CA ASN A 88 -9.00 1.04 6.96
C ASN A 88 -9.41 -0.42 7.20
N TYR A 89 -10.61 -0.81 6.77
CA TYR A 89 -11.13 -2.15 7.07
C TYR A 89 -10.49 -3.27 6.24
N VAL A 90 -9.73 -2.95 5.19
CA VAL A 90 -9.13 -3.89 4.24
C VAL A 90 -7.65 -4.11 4.50
N SER A 91 -6.92 -3.10 4.97
CA SER A 91 -5.44 -3.10 4.93
C SER A 91 -4.77 -4.26 5.64
N ASP A 92 -5.24 -4.62 6.84
CA ASP A 92 -4.73 -5.74 7.64
C ASP A 92 -4.96 -7.09 6.95
N TRP A 93 -6.18 -7.33 6.48
CA TRP A 93 -6.50 -8.56 5.75
C TRP A 93 -5.79 -8.63 4.40
N TRP A 94 -5.67 -7.51 3.69
CA TRP A 94 -4.95 -7.48 2.43
C TRP A 94 -3.48 -7.84 2.61
N GLU A 95 -2.81 -7.22 3.58
CA GLU A 95 -1.43 -7.53 3.92
C GLU A 95 -1.27 -9.01 4.32
N GLU A 96 -2.14 -9.52 5.19
CA GLU A 96 -2.07 -10.89 5.67
C GLU A 96 -2.34 -11.94 4.59
N PHE A 97 -3.51 -11.86 3.94
CA PHE A 97 -4.01 -12.92 3.08
C PHE A 97 -3.45 -12.87 1.66
N VAL A 98 -3.17 -11.68 1.11
CA VAL A 98 -2.62 -11.57 -0.24
C VAL A 98 -1.12 -11.78 -0.24
N TYR A 99 -0.40 -11.27 0.76
CA TYR A 99 1.06 -11.30 0.77
C TYR A 99 1.66 -12.25 1.81
N LEU A 100 1.31 -12.10 3.09
CA LEU A 100 2.06 -12.75 4.18
C LEU A 100 1.78 -14.26 4.30
N ARG A 101 0.57 -14.71 3.97
CA ARG A 101 0.20 -16.14 3.98
C ARG A 101 0.66 -16.93 2.76
N SER A 102 0.90 -16.26 1.64
CA SER A 102 1.38 -16.94 0.43
C SER A 102 2.71 -17.64 0.67
N ARG A 103 2.82 -18.89 0.18
CA ARG A 103 4.01 -19.75 0.27
C ARG A 103 4.81 -19.83 -1.01
N ASN A 104 4.33 -19.19 -2.07
CA ASN A 104 5.03 -19.12 -3.32
C ASN A 104 6.29 -18.24 -3.17
N PRO A 105 7.38 -18.56 -3.90
CA PRO A 105 8.61 -17.78 -3.83
C PRO A 105 8.36 -16.32 -4.25
N LEU A 106 8.79 -15.37 -3.42
CA LEU A 106 8.47 -13.95 -3.58
C LEU A 106 9.11 -13.32 -4.82
N MET A 107 10.34 -13.75 -5.15
CA MET A 107 11.14 -13.16 -6.22
C MET A 107 10.45 -13.15 -7.59
N VAL A 108 9.63 -14.16 -7.86
CA VAL A 108 8.92 -14.30 -9.15
C VAL A 108 7.46 -13.87 -9.04
N ASN A 109 6.81 -14.15 -7.90
CA ASN A 109 5.35 -14.07 -7.80
C ASN A 109 4.83 -12.77 -7.17
N SER A 110 5.67 -11.99 -6.47
CA SER A 110 5.20 -10.85 -5.69
C SER A 110 6.12 -9.63 -5.70
N ASN A 111 7.43 -9.82 -5.89
CA ASN A 111 8.36 -8.71 -5.97
C ASN A 111 8.23 -8.02 -7.32
N TYR A 112 8.31 -6.69 -7.32
CA TYR A 112 8.38 -5.87 -8.52
C TYR A 112 9.71 -5.11 -8.54
N TYR A 113 10.16 -4.72 -9.74
CA TYR A 113 11.37 -3.94 -9.93
C TYR A 113 11.10 -2.77 -10.87
N MET A 114 11.84 -1.68 -10.67
CA MET A 114 11.87 -0.54 -11.57
C MET A 114 13.33 -0.28 -11.91
N MET A 115 13.62 -0.04 -13.18
CA MET A 115 14.96 0.27 -13.66
C MET A 115 15.13 1.79 -13.75
N ASP A 116 16.22 2.30 -13.19
CA ASP A 116 16.57 3.71 -13.08
C ASP A 116 17.04 4.33 -14.41
N PHE A 117 17.65 3.52 -15.29
CA PHE A 117 18.37 4.00 -16.47
C PHE A 117 18.04 3.24 -17.75
N LEU A 118 16.79 3.32 -18.22
CA LEU A 118 16.41 2.62 -19.46
C LEU A 118 17.17 3.10 -20.71
N TYR A 119 17.60 4.36 -20.75
CA TYR A 119 18.13 5.00 -21.97
C TYR A 119 19.43 5.79 -21.80
N VAL A 120 19.93 5.98 -20.58
CA VAL A 120 21.13 6.81 -20.33
C VAL A 120 21.99 6.15 -19.27
N THR A 121 23.27 5.94 -19.55
CA THR A 121 24.25 5.46 -18.57
C THR A 121 25.20 6.61 -18.21
N PRO A 122 25.03 7.30 -17.06
CA PRO A 122 25.81 8.50 -16.75
C PRO A 122 27.32 8.29 -16.65
N THR A 123 27.75 7.08 -16.26
CA THR A 123 29.15 6.67 -16.19
C THR A 123 29.26 5.16 -16.36
N PRO A 124 30.30 4.61 -17.00
CA PRO A 124 30.50 3.16 -17.09
C PRO A 124 30.91 2.51 -15.76
N LEU A 125 31.43 3.29 -14.79
CA LEU A 125 31.92 2.79 -13.51
C LEU A 125 30.76 2.41 -12.56
N GLN A 126 30.61 1.12 -12.28
CA GLN A 126 29.55 0.61 -11.38
C GLN A 126 29.61 1.21 -9.98
N ALA A 127 30.81 1.31 -9.40
CA ALA A 127 31.01 1.87 -8.06
C ALA A 127 30.58 3.34 -7.98
N ALA A 128 30.85 4.14 -9.01
CA ALA A 128 30.41 5.54 -9.07
C ALA A 128 28.87 5.66 -9.13
N ARG A 129 28.20 4.81 -9.93
CA ARG A 129 26.73 4.77 -9.97
C ARG A 129 26.14 4.36 -8.62
N ALA A 130 26.66 3.28 -8.03
CA ALA A 130 26.21 2.79 -6.72
C ALA A 130 26.39 3.84 -5.62
N GLY A 131 27.54 4.53 -5.58
CA GLY A 131 27.81 5.61 -4.62
C GLY A 131 26.80 6.76 -4.74
N ASN A 132 26.53 7.23 -5.96
CA ASN A 132 25.54 8.28 -6.20
C ASN A 132 24.11 7.85 -5.82
N ALA A 133 23.72 6.61 -6.16
CA ALA A 133 22.41 6.08 -5.80
C ALA A 133 22.22 5.97 -4.28
N ILE A 134 23.21 5.42 -3.57
CA ILE A 134 23.20 5.33 -2.10
C ILE A 134 23.12 6.72 -1.48
N HIS A 135 23.94 7.67 -1.95
CA HIS A 135 23.91 9.04 -1.45
C HIS A 135 22.52 9.69 -1.62
N ALA A 136 21.92 9.57 -2.82
CA ALA A 136 20.58 10.08 -3.08
C ALA A 136 19.50 9.42 -2.19
N LEU A 137 19.58 8.10 -1.99
CA LEU A 137 18.67 7.35 -1.11
C LEU A 137 18.79 7.79 0.36
N LEU A 138 20.01 8.06 0.84
CA LEU A 138 20.23 8.55 2.21
C LEU A 138 19.72 9.97 2.41
N LEU A 139 19.92 10.87 1.43
CA LEU A 139 19.32 12.20 1.44
C LEU A 139 17.79 12.13 1.44
N TYR A 140 17.22 11.22 0.66
CA TYR A 140 15.77 10.98 0.65
C TYR A 140 15.28 10.45 2.01
N ARG A 141 15.98 9.48 2.61
CA ARG A 141 15.69 8.97 3.97
C ARG A 141 15.73 10.09 5.00
N HIS A 142 16.71 11.00 4.91
CA HIS A 142 16.80 12.15 5.82
C HIS A 142 15.57 13.06 5.70
N ARG A 143 15.18 13.43 4.48
CA ARG A 143 13.97 14.25 4.24
C ARG A 143 12.69 13.53 4.68
N LEU A 144 12.61 12.21 4.47
CA LEU A 144 11.49 11.40 4.89
C LEU A 144 11.35 11.41 6.43
N ASN A 145 12.43 11.17 7.16
CA ASN A 145 12.42 11.18 8.64
C ASN A 145 12.01 12.55 9.20
N ARG A 146 12.38 13.62 8.51
CA ARG A 146 11.99 15.00 8.84
C ARG A 146 10.63 15.40 8.29
N GLN A 147 9.94 14.50 7.59
CA GLN A 147 8.63 14.72 6.95
C GLN A 147 8.62 15.88 5.93
N GLU A 148 9.77 16.19 5.35
CA GLU A 148 9.97 17.29 4.39
C GLU A 148 9.56 16.90 2.96
N ILE A 149 9.19 15.64 2.75
CA ILE A 149 8.60 15.18 1.48
C ILE A 149 7.17 15.74 1.41
N PRO A 150 6.82 16.46 0.33
CA PRO A 150 5.48 17.02 0.20
C PRO A 150 4.43 15.90 0.11
N PRO A 151 3.26 16.06 0.75
CA PRO A 151 2.18 15.10 0.62
C PRO A 151 1.75 14.90 -0.83
N THR A 152 1.48 13.65 -1.19
CA THR A 152 0.99 13.32 -2.53
C THR A 152 -0.46 13.75 -2.69
N LEU A 153 -0.75 14.55 -3.73
CA LEU A 153 -2.08 15.06 -4.03
C LEU A 153 -2.59 14.48 -5.37
N LEU A 154 -3.71 13.77 -5.34
CA LEU A 154 -4.41 13.35 -6.54
C LEU A 154 -5.05 14.56 -7.23
N MET A 155 -4.71 14.77 -8.50
CA MET A 155 -5.10 15.93 -9.30
C MET A 155 -4.74 17.28 -8.64
N GLY A 156 -3.68 17.32 -7.82
CA GLY A 156 -3.26 18.53 -7.11
C GLY A 156 -4.24 19.01 -6.02
N MET A 157 -5.27 18.22 -5.71
CA MET A 157 -6.33 18.62 -4.78
C MET A 157 -6.48 17.67 -3.60
N ARG A 158 -6.62 16.36 -3.86
CA ARG A 158 -7.03 15.40 -2.83
C ARG A 158 -5.79 14.74 -2.21
N PRO A 159 -5.54 14.88 -0.91
CA PRO A 159 -4.44 14.17 -0.27
C PRO A 159 -4.63 12.66 -0.34
N LEU A 160 -3.54 11.96 -0.58
CA LEU A 160 -3.43 10.51 -0.51
C LEU A 160 -2.82 10.08 0.82
N CYS A 161 -3.00 8.80 1.15
CA CYS A 161 -2.40 8.18 2.33
C CYS A 161 -0.87 8.11 2.19
N SER A 162 -0.15 8.55 3.24
CA SER A 162 1.32 8.50 3.30
C SER A 162 1.85 7.33 4.15
N ALA A 163 0.97 6.49 4.71
CA ALA A 163 1.37 5.42 5.64
C ALA A 163 2.40 4.43 5.07
N GLN A 164 2.44 4.23 3.75
CA GLN A 164 3.42 3.33 3.13
C GLN A 164 4.86 3.85 3.21
N TYR A 165 5.06 5.17 3.38
CA TYR A 165 6.39 5.74 3.48
C TYR A 165 7.15 5.24 4.71
N GLU A 166 6.44 4.86 5.78
CA GLU A 166 7.02 4.28 6.99
C GLU A 166 7.72 2.93 6.72
N LYS A 167 7.35 2.23 5.65
CA LYS A 167 7.86 0.90 5.29
C LYS A 167 8.97 0.94 4.22
N ILE A 168 9.41 2.11 3.76
CA ILE A 168 10.41 2.22 2.66
C ILE A 168 11.81 1.83 3.13
N PHE A 169 12.21 2.27 4.32
CA PHE A 169 13.53 1.99 4.90
C PHE A 169 13.37 1.09 6.12
N ASN A 170 14.44 0.37 6.45
CA ASN A 170 14.53 -0.44 7.67
C ASN A 170 13.33 -1.38 7.85
N THR A 171 12.83 -1.95 6.77
CA THR A 171 11.70 -2.88 6.80
C THR A 171 12.10 -4.15 6.06
N THR A 172 11.86 -5.29 6.68
CA THR A 172 12.06 -6.59 6.05
C THR A 172 10.91 -7.53 6.39
N ARG A 173 10.65 -8.48 5.51
CA ARG A 173 9.71 -9.57 5.76
C ARG A 173 10.49 -10.77 6.32
N ILE A 174 10.13 -11.20 7.51
CA ILE A 174 10.66 -12.39 8.15
C ILE A 174 9.78 -13.60 7.78
N PRO A 175 10.36 -14.71 7.29
CA PRO A 175 9.59 -15.92 7.03
C PRO A 175 9.15 -16.59 8.34
N GLY A 176 7.90 -17.03 8.40
CA GLY A 176 7.35 -17.82 9.52
C GLY A 176 6.57 -19.04 9.03
N VAL A 177 6.33 -20.00 9.91
CA VAL A 177 5.74 -21.32 9.58
C VAL A 177 4.29 -21.22 9.09
N GLN A 178 3.48 -20.33 9.66
CA GLN A 178 2.06 -20.14 9.28
C GLN A 178 1.80 -18.88 8.44
N ARG A 179 2.55 -17.81 8.70
CA ARG A 179 2.63 -16.62 7.85
C ARG A 179 4.00 -15.97 7.99
N GLY A 180 4.39 -15.13 7.02
CA GLY A 180 5.47 -14.19 7.21
C GLY A 180 5.05 -13.01 8.09
N GLU A 181 6.01 -12.24 8.59
CA GLU A 181 5.78 -11.09 9.43
C GLU A 181 6.70 -9.94 9.04
N THR A 182 6.26 -8.70 9.26
CA THR A 182 7.07 -7.49 9.06
C THR A 182 7.16 -6.75 10.39
N PRO A 183 8.02 -7.20 11.31
CA PRO A 183 8.12 -6.57 12.62
C PRO A 183 8.70 -5.17 12.49
N PRO A 184 8.36 -4.26 13.43
CA PRO A 184 9.04 -2.97 13.52
C PRO A 184 10.52 -3.21 13.82
N ILE A 185 11.40 -2.72 12.95
CA ILE A 185 12.85 -2.75 13.18
C ILE A 185 13.22 -1.48 13.96
N PRO A 186 14.07 -1.55 15.00
CA PRO A 186 14.56 -0.37 15.70
C PRO A 186 15.11 0.66 14.71
N THR A 187 14.75 1.93 14.88
CA THR A 187 15.28 3.05 14.07
C THR A 187 16.75 3.34 14.36
N ASP A 188 17.35 2.64 15.32
CA ASP A 188 18.68 2.90 15.85
C ASP A 188 19.73 2.21 14.98
N GLY A 189 20.14 2.90 13.91
CA GLY A 189 21.15 2.42 12.99
C GLY A 189 21.24 3.26 11.71
N GLY A 190 22.31 4.05 11.60
CA GLY A 190 22.77 4.68 10.35
C GLY A 190 23.52 3.71 9.44
N ARG A 191 23.11 2.43 9.43
CA ARG A 191 23.85 1.35 8.77
C ARG A 191 23.19 0.96 7.46
N THR A 192 24.03 0.62 6.47
CA THR A 192 23.61 0.12 5.16
C THR A 192 24.20 -1.26 4.93
N ILE A 193 23.36 -2.20 4.51
CA ILE A 193 23.76 -3.56 4.15
C ILE A 193 24.07 -3.60 2.65
N SER A 194 25.26 -4.06 2.30
CA SER A 194 25.68 -4.31 0.91
C SER A 194 25.86 -5.80 0.68
N TRP A 195 25.47 -6.28 -0.50
CA TRP A 195 25.66 -7.66 -0.91
C TRP A 195 26.57 -7.71 -2.15
N LEU A 196 27.67 -8.46 -2.04
CA LEU A 196 28.63 -8.63 -3.13
C LEU A 196 29.11 -10.08 -3.14
N ARG A 197 28.89 -10.78 -4.26
CA ARG A 197 29.36 -12.17 -4.45
C ARG A 197 29.00 -13.10 -3.28
N ALA A 198 27.73 -13.11 -2.88
CA ALA A 198 27.22 -13.89 -1.73
C ALA A 198 27.73 -13.49 -0.34
N CYS A 199 28.51 -12.42 -0.21
CA CYS A 199 28.91 -11.87 1.08
C CYS A 199 28.03 -10.68 1.48
N PHE A 200 27.75 -10.57 2.78
CA PHE A 200 27.11 -9.41 3.39
C PHE A 200 28.17 -8.50 4.02
N LEU A 201 28.04 -7.19 3.77
CA LEU A 201 28.85 -6.15 4.37
C LEU A 201 27.93 -5.16 5.05
N GLU A 202 28.22 -4.81 6.29
CA GLU A 202 27.52 -3.77 7.02
C GLU A 202 28.43 -2.55 7.12
N SER A 203 27.91 -1.39 6.70
CA SER A 203 28.66 -0.14 6.69
C SER A 203 27.93 0.92 7.50
N THR A 204 28.66 1.60 8.39
CA THR A 204 28.12 2.74 9.13
C THR A 204 28.30 3.99 8.28
N CYS A 205 27.22 4.67 7.93
CA CYS A 205 27.31 6.00 7.34
C CYS A 205 27.67 6.98 8.46
N LEU A 206 28.91 7.49 8.42
CA LEU A 206 29.29 8.66 9.21
C LEU A 206 28.57 9.85 8.62
N SER A 207 27.68 10.45 9.42
CA SER A 207 26.97 11.69 9.12
C SER A 207 27.91 12.88 9.02
#